data_AF-A0A9P9EK19-F1
#
_entry.id   AF-A0A9P9EK19-F1
#
_cell.length_a   1.000
_cell.length_b   1.000
_cell.length_c   1.000
_cell.angle_alpha   90.00
_cell.angle_beta   90.00
_cell.angle_gamma   90.00
#
_symmetry.space_group_name_H-M   'P 1'
#
loop_
_entity.id
_entity.type
_entity.pdbx_description
1 polymer ?
#
loop_
_entity_poly.entity_id
_entity_poly.type
_entity_poly.pdbx_seq_one_letter_code
_entity_poly.pdbx_strand_id
1 'polypeptide(L)'
;MRLHDLPDDILIPILSSCDIDSFFAARLVSRSLRAVTDSYVRVIAPGVARSTFPNATSLPQRPENGYSLRWLRDLIPAHLASIILDKDKLRRHCYSNAGFPYGIPCEYEGPEAVHWRRRVANGWSMLRSFYLISRDVYSKTLEELEREEGAGTPKYLRKMSGGVRSSRMWQAVSCPYQGCTEHGVKRIFGQEKRKRRESGPELPCKDAHEGDYVEAARRRESLVLKRRLQLLGRMKDDEVMDYVYLWRLLLWLFRPYRKPDTSDVDATEDDVPQVNWKAEISGILHGCSWLNWFVLHVGTTPFWQQWWAEPTANEGTHNLTIKENLVRNMVWTTWNQRSHHQIELEREFISKFEFALRKRCLSVDRLKRLEEEIFRGRVVKTISLDCIPWEYDRPSIIARPVEDFPWHRPGQWVWLTRDVWVVNKTQGRSLVVVQGDVTSDDESEDYIEKLAKGPLERVPYLVYLGVDTGENVWGATSGNGAQLTL
;
A
#
# COMPACT_ATOMS: atom_id res chain seq x y z
N MET A 1 23.86 -36.77 -0.27
CA MET A 1 22.44 -37.13 -0.04
C MET A 1 21.60 -35.91 -0.35
N ARG A 2 20.56 -36.00 -1.18
CA ARG A 2 19.70 -34.84 -1.46
C ARG A 2 18.57 -34.80 -0.44
N LEU A 3 18.03 -33.62 -0.16
CA LEU A 3 16.96 -33.46 0.82
C LEU A 3 15.76 -34.37 0.53
N HIS A 4 15.37 -34.53 -0.75
CA HIS A 4 14.22 -35.35 -1.16
C HIS A 4 14.43 -36.87 -1.10
N ASP A 5 15.64 -37.33 -0.77
CA ASP A 5 15.96 -38.75 -0.58
C ASP A 5 15.77 -39.19 0.89
N LEU A 6 15.53 -38.24 1.80
CA LEU A 6 15.28 -38.51 3.20
C LEU A 6 13.91 -39.18 3.41
N PRO A 7 13.76 -40.03 4.44
CA PRO A 7 12.46 -40.60 4.76
C PRO A 7 11.51 -39.55 5.36
N ASP A 8 10.21 -39.79 5.26
CA ASP A 8 9.14 -38.84 5.61
C ASP A 8 9.21 -38.37 7.07
N ASP A 9 9.62 -39.24 7.99
CA ASP A 9 9.79 -38.95 9.42
C ASP A 9 10.88 -37.91 9.70
N ILE A 10 11.89 -37.79 8.83
CA ILE A 10 12.90 -36.73 8.86
C ILE A 10 12.43 -35.49 8.11
N LEU A 11 11.72 -35.66 7.00
CA LEU A 11 11.22 -34.53 6.20
C LEU A 11 10.15 -33.71 6.92
N ILE A 12 9.24 -34.35 7.66
CA ILE A 12 8.14 -33.68 8.36
C ILE A 12 8.66 -32.63 9.37
N PRO A 13 9.59 -32.97 10.31
CA PRO A 13 10.16 -31.98 11.23
C PRO A 13 10.90 -30.85 10.50
N ILE A 14 11.70 -31.16 9.48
CA ILE A 14 12.44 -30.15 8.70
C ILE A 14 11.46 -29.15 8.07
N LEU A 15 10.44 -29.64 7.37
CA LEU A 15 9.42 -28.80 6.75
C LEU A 15 8.61 -28.03 7.79
N SER A 16 8.34 -28.62 8.95
CA SER A 16 7.62 -27.98 10.06
C SER A 16 8.41 -26.83 10.70
N SER A 17 9.74 -26.83 10.58
CA SER A 17 10.60 -25.77 11.10
C SER A 17 10.78 -24.61 10.13
N CYS A 18 10.39 -24.74 8.85
CA CYS A 18 10.48 -23.68 7.87
C CYS A 18 9.49 -22.53 8.15
N ASP A 19 9.85 -21.31 7.73
CA ASP A 19 8.88 -20.24 7.56
C ASP A 19 7.94 -20.51 6.35
N ILE A 20 6.83 -19.77 6.25
CA ILE A 20 5.83 -19.94 5.19
C ILE A 20 6.44 -19.82 3.78
N ASP A 21 7.33 -18.86 3.55
CA ASP A 21 7.90 -18.61 2.21
C ASP A 21 8.86 -19.75 1.82
N SER A 22 9.76 -20.15 2.73
CA SER A 22 10.66 -21.29 2.57
C SER A 22 9.91 -22.61 2.37
N PHE A 23 8.83 -22.82 3.13
CA PHE A 23 7.98 -24.00 3.01
C PHE A 23 7.30 -24.09 1.62
N PHE A 24 6.70 -23.00 1.14
CA PHE A 24 6.10 -22.97 -0.19
C PHE A 24 7.15 -23.09 -1.30
N ALA A 25 8.33 -22.52 -1.14
CA ALA A 25 9.43 -22.68 -2.08
C ALA A 25 9.89 -24.15 -2.14
N ALA A 26 10.14 -24.79 -1.00
CA ALA A 26 10.55 -26.20 -0.91
C ALA A 26 9.54 -27.14 -1.60
N ARG A 27 8.24 -26.89 -1.44
CA ARG A 27 7.16 -27.62 -2.11
C ARG A 27 7.24 -27.57 -3.64
N LEU A 28 7.81 -26.51 -4.21
CA LEU A 28 7.95 -26.34 -5.66
C LEU A 28 9.24 -26.97 -6.22
N VAL A 29 10.20 -27.34 -5.38
CA VAL A 29 11.50 -27.88 -5.80
C VAL A 29 11.40 -29.32 -6.32
N SER A 30 10.59 -30.19 -5.69
CA SER A 30 10.50 -31.60 -6.10
C SER A 30 9.11 -32.22 -5.89
N ARG A 31 8.80 -33.25 -6.67
CA ARG A 31 7.54 -34.02 -6.54
C ARG A 31 7.44 -34.75 -5.20
N SER A 32 8.56 -35.26 -4.68
CA SER A 32 8.63 -35.95 -3.38
C SER A 32 8.22 -35.01 -2.24
N LEU A 33 8.88 -33.84 -2.13
CA LEU A 33 8.54 -32.85 -1.10
C LEU A 33 7.08 -32.39 -1.18
N ARG A 34 6.56 -32.23 -2.41
CA ARG A 34 5.14 -31.94 -2.62
C ARG A 34 4.22 -33.05 -2.12
N ALA A 35 4.53 -34.32 -2.40
CA ALA A 35 3.74 -35.46 -1.95
C ALA A 35 3.72 -35.55 -0.41
N VAL A 36 4.88 -35.40 0.25
CA VAL A 36 4.98 -35.36 1.72
C VAL A 36 4.16 -34.19 2.27
N THR A 37 4.29 -33.01 1.67
CA THR A 37 3.54 -31.83 2.09
C THR A 37 2.03 -32.03 1.97
N ASP A 38 1.55 -32.53 0.82
CA ASP A 38 0.13 -32.70 0.55
C ASP A 38 -0.48 -33.81 1.46
N SER A 39 0.29 -34.88 1.77
CA SER A 39 -0.13 -35.97 2.66
C SER A 39 -0.14 -35.57 4.15
N TYR A 40 0.85 -34.78 4.59
CA TYR A 40 1.08 -34.47 6.01
C TYR A 40 0.83 -33.00 6.37
N VAL A 41 0.10 -32.25 5.54
CA VAL A 41 -0.18 -30.81 5.77
C VAL A 41 -0.78 -30.54 7.14
N ARG A 42 -1.61 -31.46 7.67
CA ARG A 42 -2.25 -31.30 8.99
C ARG A 42 -1.25 -31.28 10.15
N VAL A 43 -0.09 -31.93 9.97
CA VAL A 43 1.00 -31.99 10.95
C VAL A 43 2.00 -30.87 10.72
N ILE A 44 2.35 -30.62 9.44
CA ILE A 44 3.40 -29.66 9.06
C ILE A 44 2.91 -28.21 9.24
N ALA A 45 1.68 -27.91 8.84
CA ALA A 45 1.18 -26.54 8.78
C ALA A 45 1.19 -25.78 10.12
N PRO A 46 0.80 -26.38 11.26
CA PRO A 46 0.93 -25.71 12.56
C PRO A 46 2.37 -25.42 12.94
N GLY A 47 3.31 -26.30 12.57
CA GLY A 47 4.74 -26.08 12.77
C GLY A 47 5.21 -24.86 12.00
N VAL A 48 4.95 -24.84 10.69
CA VAL A 48 5.31 -23.73 9.80
C VAL A 48 4.72 -22.41 10.28
N ALA A 49 3.45 -22.42 10.71
CA ALA A 49 2.80 -21.23 11.26
C ALA A 49 3.49 -20.73 12.54
N ARG A 50 3.87 -21.61 13.46
CA ARG A 50 4.60 -21.23 14.69
C ARG A 50 6.02 -20.76 14.41
N SER A 51 6.73 -21.41 13.48
CA SER A 51 8.05 -20.95 13.03
C SER A 51 7.97 -19.57 12.37
N THR A 52 6.91 -19.33 11.59
CA THR A 52 6.73 -18.04 10.92
C THR A 52 6.27 -16.97 11.87
N PHE A 53 5.47 -17.27 12.89
CA PHE A 53 4.88 -16.30 13.82
C PHE A 53 5.09 -16.72 15.29
N PRO A 54 6.35 -16.76 15.78
CA PRO A 54 6.66 -17.32 17.09
C PRO A 54 5.96 -16.59 18.24
N ASN A 55 5.70 -15.29 18.05
CA ASN A 55 5.10 -14.45 19.09
C ASN A 55 3.59 -14.22 18.88
N ALA A 56 3.02 -14.38 17.68
CA ALA A 56 1.62 -14.01 17.42
C ALA A 56 0.63 -15.09 17.87
N THR A 57 0.35 -15.21 19.17
CA THR A 57 -0.49 -16.27 19.77
C THR A 57 -1.92 -16.33 19.21
N SER A 58 -2.51 -15.19 18.85
CA SER A 58 -3.88 -15.09 18.34
C SER A 58 -4.03 -15.48 16.86
N LEU A 59 -2.93 -15.52 16.09
CA LEU A 59 -2.96 -15.76 14.65
C LEU A 59 -3.12 -17.26 14.27
N PRO A 60 -2.36 -18.22 14.86
CA PRO A 60 -2.42 -19.63 14.52
C PRO A 60 -3.54 -20.36 15.27
N GLN A 61 -4.72 -19.76 15.41
CA GLN A 61 -5.89 -20.46 15.95
C GLN A 61 -6.27 -21.64 15.04
N ARG A 62 -6.72 -22.73 15.66
CA ARG A 62 -7.09 -23.95 14.93
C ARG A 62 -8.28 -23.64 14.00
N PRO A 63 -8.13 -23.81 12.68
CA PRO A 63 -9.25 -23.61 11.76
C PRO A 63 -10.29 -24.72 11.92
N GLU A 64 -11.58 -24.38 11.79
CA GLU A 64 -12.71 -25.32 11.91
C GLU A 64 -12.58 -26.50 10.93
N ASN A 65 -12.15 -26.22 9.70
CA ASN A 65 -11.99 -27.21 8.63
C ASN A 65 -10.64 -27.97 8.68
N GLY A 66 -9.86 -27.79 9.75
CA GLY A 66 -8.51 -28.34 9.88
C GLY A 66 -7.45 -27.59 9.05
N TYR A 67 -6.19 -27.86 9.35
CA TYR A 67 -5.07 -27.15 8.74
C TYR A 67 -4.93 -27.50 7.25
N SER A 68 -4.66 -26.48 6.44
CA SER A 68 -4.50 -26.61 4.98
C SER A 68 -3.45 -25.63 4.45
N LEU A 69 -2.97 -25.87 3.23
CA LEU A 69 -2.08 -24.92 2.53
C LEU A 69 -2.75 -23.56 2.31
N ARG A 70 -4.07 -23.56 2.09
CA ARG A 70 -4.83 -22.32 1.95
C ARG A 70 -4.83 -21.54 3.27
N TRP A 71 -5.13 -22.20 4.38
CA TRP A 71 -5.06 -21.59 5.71
C TRP A 71 -3.68 -20.97 5.99
N LEU A 72 -2.60 -21.72 5.78
CA LEU A 72 -1.21 -21.22 5.91
C LEU A 72 -0.97 -19.94 5.10
N ARG A 73 -1.37 -19.96 3.83
CA ARG A 73 -1.17 -18.82 2.93
C ARG A 73 -1.99 -17.61 3.36
N ASP A 74 -3.16 -17.83 3.93
CA ASP A 74 -4.09 -16.79 4.35
C ASP A 74 -3.66 -16.16 5.71
N LEU A 75 -2.70 -16.77 6.44
CA LEU A 75 -2.09 -16.17 7.64
C LEU A 75 -1.30 -14.89 7.34
N ILE A 76 -0.63 -14.78 6.17
CA ILE A 76 0.14 -13.57 5.82
C ILE A 76 -0.80 -12.34 5.72
N PRO A 77 -1.88 -12.36 4.91
CA PRO A 77 -2.89 -11.29 4.91
C PRO A 77 -3.48 -10.99 6.29
N ALA A 78 -3.76 -12.02 7.10
CA ALA A 78 -4.29 -11.84 8.46
C ALA A 78 -3.30 -11.11 9.36
N HIS A 79 -2.02 -11.45 9.29
CA HIS A 79 -0.98 -10.80 10.06
C HIS A 79 -0.75 -9.34 9.63
N LEU A 80 -0.69 -9.09 8.33
CA LEU A 80 -0.62 -7.73 7.78
C LEU A 80 -1.84 -6.89 8.20
N ALA A 81 -3.02 -7.48 8.26
CA ALA A 81 -4.23 -6.83 8.75
C ALA A 81 -4.14 -6.46 10.24
N SER A 82 -3.60 -7.34 11.08
CA SER A 82 -3.35 -7.04 12.49
C SER A 82 -2.38 -5.87 12.67
N ILE A 83 -1.25 -5.88 11.95
CA ILE A 83 -0.25 -4.80 12.01
C ILE A 83 -0.85 -3.45 11.56
N ILE A 84 -1.54 -3.43 10.42
CA ILE A 84 -2.00 -2.16 9.85
C ILE A 84 -3.11 -1.53 10.68
N LEU A 85 -4.01 -2.33 11.27
CA LEU A 85 -5.08 -1.84 12.15
C LEU A 85 -4.53 -1.36 13.49
N ASP A 86 -3.57 -2.08 14.06
CA ASP A 86 -2.88 -1.67 15.29
C ASP A 86 -2.22 -0.29 15.11
N LYS A 87 -1.56 -0.09 13.97
CA LYS A 87 -0.83 1.14 13.65
C LYS A 87 -1.69 2.28 13.07
N ASP A 88 -2.95 2.04 12.71
CA ASP A 88 -3.74 3.03 11.94
C ASP A 88 -3.99 4.34 12.71
N LYS A 89 -4.53 4.28 13.93
CA LYS A 89 -4.89 5.50 14.69
C LYS A 89 -3.67 6.31 15.11
N LEU A 90 -2.54 5.65 15.39
CA LEU A 90 -1.25 6.32 15.62
C LEU A 90 -0.89 7.21 14.42
N ARG A 91 -1.06 6.70 13.19
CA ARG A 91 -0.67 7.42 11.97
C ARG A 91 -1.63 8.56 11.59
N ARG A 92 -2.89 8.48 12.01
CA ARG A 92 -3.94 9.45 11.63
C ARG A 92 -3.83 10.78 12.37
N HIS A 93 -3.41 10.71 13.63
CA HIS A 93 -3.37 11.88 14.47
C HIS A 93 -1.98 12.00 15.11
N CYS A 94 -1.26 13.07 14.77
CA CYS A 94 -0.05 13.46 15.49
C CYS A 94 -0.48 13.95 16.89
N TYR A 95 -0.65 13.04 17.84
CA TYR A 95 -0.90 13.39 19.22
C TYR A 95 0.33 13.11 20.05
N SER A 96 1.08 14.17 20.34
CA SER A 96 2.29 14.13 21.15
C SER A 96 2.02 13.73 22.60
N ASN A 97 0.83 13.95 23.17
CA ASN A 97 0.60 13.81 24.63
C ASN A 97 -0.70 13.09 25.03
N ALA A 98 -1.43 12.47 24.10
CA ALA A 98 -2.88 12.30 24.29
C ALA A 98 -3.40 10.93 24.79
N GLY A 99 -2.59 10.01 25.31
CA GLY A 99 -3.10 8.77 25.96
C GLY A 99 -4.20 7.98 25.22
N PHE A 100 -4.28 8.07 23.89
CA PHE A 100 -5.38 7.49 23.09
C PHE A 100 -4.99 6.10 22.58
N PRO A 101 -5.96 5.17 22.45
CA PRO A 101 -5.67 3.77 22.21
C PRO A 101 -5.10 3.57 20.80
N TYR A 102 -4.14 2.66 20.70
CA TYR A 102 -3.80 1.91 19.48
C TYR A 102 -5.05 1.63 18.65
N GLY A 103 -4.94 1.57 17.31
CA GLY A 103 -6.10 1.47 16.43
C GLY A 103 -7.05 0.33 16.83
N ILE A 104 -6.69 -0.89 16.45
CA ILE A 104 -7.19 -2.12 17.08
C ILE A 104 -5.95 -2.89 17.50
N PRO A 105 -5.61 -2.97 18.81
CA PRO A 105 -4.43 -3.67 19.28
C PRO A 105 -4.38 -5.08 18.71
N CYS A 106 -3.22 -5.55 18.26
CA CYS A 106 -3.08 -6.87 17.64
C CYS A 106 -3.52 -8.04 18.54
N GLU A 107 -3.43 -7.87 19.86
CA GLU A 107 -3.82 -8.84 20.89
C GLU A 107 -5.32 -8.81 21.19
N TYR A 108 -6.03 -7.74 20.84
CA TYR A 108 -7.44 -7.61 21.16
C TYR A 108 -8.27 -8.58 20.31
N GLU A 109 -9.00 -9.52 20.93
CA GLU A 109 -9.78 -10.55 20.22
C GLU A 109 -11.30 -10.25 20.19
N GLY A 110 -11.71 -9.02 20.48
CA GLY A 110 -13.12 -8.64 20.46
C GLY A 110 -13.80 -8.81 19.09
N PRO A 111 -15.14 -8.93 19.03
CA PRO A 111 -15.88 -9.12 17.78
C PRO A 111 -15.56 -8.07 16.70
N GLU A 112 -15.36 -6.82 17.11
CA GLU A 112 -14.97 -5.72 16.21
C GLU A 112 -13.56 -5.92 15.61
N ALA A 113 -12.60 -6.38 16.42
CA ALA A 113 -11.25 -6.69 15.95
C ALA A 113 -11.26 -7.82 14.95
N VAL A 114 -11.99 -8.89 15.25
CA VAL A 114 -12.16 -10.04 14.34
C VAL A 114 -12.82 -9.59 13.05
N HIS A 115 -13.85 -8.74 13.13
CA HIS A 115 -14.53 -8.18 11.97
C HIS A 115 -13.56 -7.38 11.08
N TRP A 116 -12.90 -6.35 11.62
CA TRP A 116 -12.03 -5.49 10.81
C TRP A 116 -10.79 -6.20 10.30
N ARG A 117 -10.15 -7.07 11.10
CA ARG A 117 -9.01 -7.88 10.62
C ARG A 117 -9.40 -8.76 9.45
N ARG A 118 -10.59 -9.37 9.49
CA ARG A 118 -11.10 -10.17 8.37
C ARG A 118 -11.30 -9.33 7.12
N ARG A 119 -11.99 -8.19 7.23
CA ARG A 119 -12.23 -7.26 6.11
C ARG A 119 -10.90 -6.78 5.50
N VAL A 120 -9.94 -6.38 6.33
CA VAL A 120 -8.62 -5.90 5.86
C VAL A 120 -7.76 -7.02 5.27
N ALA A 121 -7.80 -8.23 5.84
CA ALA A 121 -7.11 -9.41 5.29
C ALA A 121 -7.67 -9.82 3.93
N ASN A 122 -8.98 -9.72 3.72
CA ASN A 122 -9.60 -9.88 2.40
C ASN A 122 -9.09 -8.82 1.43
N GLY A 123 -9.00 -7.56 1.85
CA GLY A 123 -8.41 -6.47 1.06
C GLY A 123 -6.98 -6.78 0.61
N TRP A 124 -6.15 -7.32 1.50
CA TRP A 124 -4.78 -7.76 1.17
C TRP A 124 -4.78 -8.91 0.15
N SER A 125 -5.70 -9.86 0.29
CA SER A 125 -5.87 -10.98 -0.64
C SER A 125 -6.31 -10.52 -2.04
N MET A 126 -7.12 -9.47 -2.12
CA MET A 126 -7.51 -8.85 -3.37
C MET A 126 -6.37 -8.08 -4.02
N LEU A 127 -5.62 -7.30 -3.23
CA LEU A 127 -4.41 -6.64 -3.72
C LEU A 127 -3.44 -7.66 -4.34
N ARG A 128 -3.24 -8.81 -3.68
CA ARG A 128 -2.45 -9.92 -4.25
C ARG A 128 -3.02 -10.41 -5.58
N SER A 129 -4.34 -10.55 -5.70
CA SER A 129 -4.99 -11.01 -6.93
C SER A 129 -4.77 -10.03 -8.10
N PHE A 130 -4.88 -8.73 -7.84
CA PHE A 130 -4.58 -7.70 -8.85
C PHE A 130 -3.09 -7.61 -9.20
N TYR A 131 -2.21 -7.85 -8.24
CA TYR A 131 -0.77 -7.96 -8.46
C TYR A 131 -0.42 -9.15 -9.35
N LEU A 132 -1.02 -10.32 -9.13
CA LEU A 132 -0.77 -11.51 -9.94
C LEU A 132 -1.11 -11.28 -11.42
N ILE A 133 -2.12 -10.45 -11.71
CA ILE A 133 -2.43 -10.01 -13.08
C ILE A 133 -1.29 -9.18 -13.66
N SER A 134 -0.78 -8.18 -12.93
CA SER A 134 0.37 -7.40 -13.39
C SER A 134 1.58 -8.29 -13.63
N ARG A 135 1.90 -9.16 -12.67
CA ARG A 135 3.02 -10.09 -12.78
C ARG A 135 2.92 -10.97 -14.01
N ASP A 136 1.76 -11.57 -14.28
CA ASP A 136 1.54 -12.42 -15.46
C ASP A 136 1.73 -11.66 -16.78
N VAL A 137 1.21 -10.44 -16.88
CA VAL A 137 1.36 -9.61 -18.09
C VAL A 137 2.80 -9.17 -18.28
N TYR A 138 3.48 -8.75 -17.21
CA TYR A 138 4.85 -8.26 -17.27
C TYR A 138 5.88 -9.39 -17.45
N SER A 139 5.55 -10.65 -17.09
CA SER A 139 6.40 -11.80 -17.41
C SER A 139 6.38 -12.22 -18.87
N LYS A 140 5.43 -11.69 -19.67
CA LYS A 140 5.30 -12.02 -21.09
C LYS A 140 6.14 -11.11 -21.97
N THR A 141 6.66 -11.71 -23.03
CA THR A 141 7.29 -10.99 -24.15
C THR A 141 6.23 -10.22 -24.94
N LEU A 142 6.63 -9.16 -25.65
CA LEU A 142 5.69 -8.40 -26.49
C LEU A 142 5.05 -9.26 -27.57
N GLU A 143 5.78 -10.24 -28.11
CA GLU A 143 5.28 -11.18 -29.11
C GLU A 143 4.18 -12.11 -28.56
N GLU A 144 4.32 -12.55 -27.31
CA GLU A 144 3.27 -13.30 -26.60
C GLU A 144 2.02 -12.45 -26.38
N LEU A 145 2.19 -11.21 -25.95
CA LEU A 145 1.09 -10.26 -25.77
C LEU A 145 0.37 -9.99 -27.10
N GLU A 146 1.13 -9.79 -28.18
CA GLU A 146 0.58 -9.61 -29.52
C GLU A 146 -0.17 -10.85 -30.02
N ARG A 147 0.27 -12.06 -29.67
CA ARG A 147 -0.47 -13.30 -29.98
C ARG A 147 -1.76 -13.40 -29.19
N GLU A 148 -1.75 -13.04 -27.91
CA GLU A 148 -2.96 -13.05 -27.05
C GLU A 148 -3.99 -12.02 -27.50
N GLU A 149 -3.56 -10.81 -27.88
CA GLU A 149 -4.46 -9.77 -28.41
C GLU A 149 -4.83 -10.00 -29.88
N GLY A 150 -3.93 -10.61 -30.65
CA GLY A 150 -3.97 -10.75 -32.10
C GLY A 150 -4.61 -12.02 -32.63
N ALA A 151 -5.18 -12.87 -31.77
CA ALA A 151 -5.96 -14.04 -32.20
C ALA A 151 -7.13 -13.71 -33.15
N GLY A 152 -7.40 -12.43 -33.46
CA GLY A 152 -8.35 -12.01 -34.49
C GLY A 152 -7.95 -10.81 -35.37
N THR A 153 -6.73 -10.25 -35.31
CA THR A 153 -6.36 -9.08 -36.13
C THR A 153 -5.10 -9.31 -36.99
N PRO A 154 -5.18 -9.25 -38.33
CA PRO A 154 -4.03 -9.47 -39.21
C PRO A 154 -2.87 -8.50 -38.99
N LYS A 155 -1.63 -9.00 -38.95
CA LYS A 155 -0.39 -8.21 -38.73
C LYS A 155 -0.21 -7.05 -39.72
N TYR A 156 -0.70 -7.17 -40.95
CA TYR A 156 -0.51 -6.16 -41.99
C TYR A 156 -1.31 -4.86 -41.72
N LEU A 157 -2.48 -4.96 -41.10
CA LEU A 157 -3.32 -3.78 -40.80
C LEU A 157 -2.70 -2.90 -39.70
N ARG A 158 -2.01 -3.50 -38.72
CA ARG A 158 -1.34 -2.73 -37.64
C ARG A 158 -0.14 -1.91 -38.13
N LYS A 159 0.61 -2.41 -39.11
CA LYS A 159 1.80 -1.70 -39.64
C LYS A 159 1.41 -0.44 -40.42
N MET A 160 0.30 -0.45 -41.15
CA MET A 160 -0.11 0.71 -41.96
C MET A 160 -0.66 1.87 -41.13
N SER A 161 -1.28 1.62 -39.98
CA SER A 161 -1.75 2.70 -39.08
C SER A 161 -0.63 3.33 -38.23
N GLY A 162 0.53 2.67 -38.12
CA GLY A 162 1.63 3.10 -37.26
C GLY A 162 2.55 4.14 -37.89
N GLY A 163 2.75 4.12 -39.22
CA GLY A 163 3.83 4.86 -39.89
C GLY A 163 3.81 6.39 -39.71
N VAL A 164 2.62 6.99 -39.53
CA VAL A 164 2.51 8.45 -39.28
C VAL A 164 2.62 8.77 -37.78
N ARG A 165 2.04 7.92 -36.92
CA ARG A 165 2.01 8.12 -35.45
C ARG A 165 3.35 7.80 -34.77
N SER A 166 4.22 7.03 -35.41
CA SER A 166 5.54 6.68 -34.88
C SER A 166 6.62 7.74 -35.16
N SER A 167 6.34 8.80 -35.95
CA SER A 167 7.34 9.84 -36.16
C SER A 167 7.57 10.64 -34.86
N ARG A 168 8.83 10.92 -34.53
CA ARG A 168 9.20 11.70 -33.33
C ARG A 168 8.56 13.10 -33.31
N MET A 169 8.41 13.72 -34.49
CA MET A 169 7.77 15.03 -34.61
C MET A 169 6.29 14.93 -34.22
N TRP A 170 5.57 13.92 -34.72
CA TRP A 170 4.18 13.67 -34.31
C TRP A 170 4.08 13.37 -32.81
N GLN A 171 4.94 12.52 -32.26
CA GLN A 171 4.97 12.23 -30.81
C GLN A 171 5.23 13.48 -29.96
N ALA A 172 6.07 14.42 -30.43
CA ALA A 172 6.34 15.68 -29.78
C ALA A 172 5.11 16.59 -29.69
N VAL A 173 4.32 16.67 -30.77
CA VAL A 173 3.11 17.52 -30.81
C VAL A 173 1.86 16.82 -30.30
N SER A 174 1.84 15.48 -30.27
CA SER A 174 0.67 14.68 -29.89
C SER A 174 0.75 14.07 -28.50
N CYS A 175 1.84 14.28 -27.75
CA CYS A 175 1.93 13.76 -26.39
C CYS A 175 0.86 14.45 -25.52
N PRO A 176 -0.09 13.69 -24.94
CA PRO A 176 -1.18 14.28 -24.15
C PRO A 176 -0.72 14.74 -22.76
N TYR A 177 0.51 14.40 -22.35
CA TYR A 177 1.03 14.66 -21.02
C TYR A 177 1.78 15.98 -20.98
N GLN A 178 1.21 16.95 -20.28
CA GLN A 178 1.84 18.26 -20.06
C GLN A 178 3.20 18.08 -19.36
N GLY A 179 4.23 18.76 -19.87
CA GLY A 179 5.58 18.71 -19.29
C GLY A 179 6.42 17.49 -19.69
N CYS A 180 5.92 16.61 -20.58
CA CYS A 180 6.73 15.50 -21.10
C CYS A 180 7.97 16.03 -21.86
N THR A 181 9.16 15.82 -21.28
CA THR A 181 10.44 16.24 -21.88
C THR A 181 11.01 15.22 -22.87
N GLU A 182 10.52 13.97 -22.85
CA GLU A 182 11.01 12.87 -23.67
C GLU A 182 10.74 13.05 -25.17
N HIS A 183 9.60 13.65 -25.50
CA HIS A 183 9.27 14.04 -26.86
C HIS A 183 9.55 15.53 -27.11
N GLY A 184 10.30 16.17 -26.21
CA GLY A 184 10.56 17.60 -26.26
C GLY A 184 11.22 18.04 -27.56
N VAL A 185 10.62 19.06 -28.16
CA VAL A 185 11.09 19.78 -29.35
C VAL A 185 12.55 20.28 -29.23
N LYS A 186 13.06 20.45 -28.00
CA LYS A 186 14.46 20.80 -27.71
C LYS A 186 15.48 19.84 -28.33
N ARG A 187 15.18 18.53 -28.45
CA ARG A 187 16.08 17.58 -29.15
C ARG A 187 16.03 17.71 -30.67
N ILE A 188 14.91 18.21 -31.22
CA ILE A 188 14.73 18.39 -32.67
C ILE A 188 15.53 19.62 -33.13
N PHE A 189 15.54 20.70 -32.35
CA PHE A 189 16.25 21.94 -32.72
C PHE A 189 17.65 22.08 -32.11
N GLY A 190 18.05 21.23 -31.15
CA GLY A 190 19.39 21.24 -30.52
C GLY A 190 20.53 20.64 -31.36
N GLN A 191 20.39 20.56 -32.69
CA GLN A 191 21.38 19.92 -33.57
C GLN A 191 22.74 20.64 -33.64
N GLU A 192 22.84 21.89 -33.20
CA GLU A 192 24.05 22.72 -33.42
C GLU A 192 25.30 22.29 -32.63
N LYS A 193 25.19 21.47 -31.57
CA LYS A 193 26.37 21.09 -30.74
C LYS A 193 26.97 19.71 -31.03
N ARG A 194 26.43 18.92 -31.97
CA ARG A 194 26.92 17.55 -32.22
C ARG A 194 28.18 17.47 -33.10
N LYS A 195 28.69 18.59 -33.62
CA LYS A 195 29.83 18.64 -34.56
C LYS A 195 31.23 18.64 -33.92
N ARG A 196 31.39 18.43 -32.61
CA ARG A 196 32.70 18.65 -31.94
C ARG A 196 33.19 17.55 -30.98
N ARG A 197 32.68 16.32 -31.06
CA ARG A 197 33.24 15.17 -30.33
C ARG A 197 33.53 14.02 -31.28
N GLU A 198 34.63 14.15 -32.00
CA GLU A 198 35.33 13.04 -32.66
C GLU A 198 36.28 12.38 -31.64
N SER A 199 36.51 11.08 -31.79
CA SER A 199 37.53 10.25 -31.10
C SER A 199 37.30 9.88 -29.63
N GLY A 200 36.25 9.09 -29.35
CA GLY A 200 36.15 8.26 -28.15
C GLY A 200 35.62 6.87 -28.52
N PRO A 201 36.08 5.78 -27.87
CA PRO A 201 35.70 4.42 -28.23
C PRO A 201 34.20 4.21 -28.05
N GLU A 202 33.54 3.86 -29.15
CA GLU A 202 32.10 3.67 -29.27
C GLU A 202 31.65 2.50 -28.39
N LEU A 203 30.93 2.82 -27.30
CA LEU A 203 30.15 1.82 -26.57
C LEU A 203 28.95 1.41 -27.44
N PRO A 204 28.84 0.14 -27.85
CA PRO A 204 27.69 -0.34 -28.58
C PRO A 204 26.48 -0.41 -27.63
N CYS A 205 25.27 -0.27 -28.18
CA CYS A 205 23.98 -0.45 -27.52
C CYS A 205 23.45 0.69 -26.65
N LYS A 206 22.75 1.65 -27.27
CA LYS A 206 21.63 2.39 -26.63
C LYS A 206 20.58 2.98 -27.59
N ASP A 207 20.55 2.55 -28.86
CA ASP A 207 19.59 3.06 -29.86
C ASP A 207 18.33 2.20 -30.03
N ALA A 208 18.07 1.24 -29.13
CA ALA A 208 16.71 0.71 -29.00
C ALA A 208 15.81 1.92 -28.69
N HIS A 209 14.93 2.25 -29.64
CA HIS A 209 14.24 3.54 -29.65
C HIS A 209 13.42 3.71 -28.37
N GLU A 210 13.71 4.76 -27.61
CA GLU A 210 12.97 5.18 -26.39
C GLU A 210 11.43 5.12 -26.58
N GLY A 211 10.93 5.38 -27.80
CA GLY A 211 9.52 5.26 -28.16
C GLY A 211 8.96 3.83 -28.15
N ASP A 212 9.76 2.81 -28.44
CA ASP A 212 9.33 1.41 -28.42
C ASP A 212 9.02 0.95 -26.99
N TYR A 213 9.77 1.47 -26.01
CA TYR A 213 9.57 1.14 -24.61
C TYR A 213 8.27 1.75 -24.05
N VAL A 214 7.93 3.00 -24.42
CA VAL A 214 6.67 3.65 -24.01
C VAL A 214 5.46 2.93 -24.60
N GLU A 215 5.51 2.54 -25.89
CA GLU A 215 4.44 1.75 -26.50
C GLU A 215 4.32 0.35 -25.90
N ALA A 216 5.45 -0.29 -25.58
CA ALA A 216 5.46 -1.55 -24.84
C ALA A 216 4.76 -1.44 -23.47
N ALA A 217 5.06 -0.37 -22.72
CA ALA A 217 4.40 -0.08 -21.44
C ALA A 217 2.89 0.17 -21.64
N ARG A 218 2.51 0.98 -22.64
CA ARG A 218 1.10 1.25 -23.00
C ARG A 218 0.30 -0.03 -23.24
N ARG A 219 0.86 -0.95 -24.03
CA ARG A 219 0.20 -2.23 -24.35
C ARG A 219 0.05 -3.10 -23.11
N ARG A 220 1.11 -3.22 -22.31
CA ARG A 220 1.07 -3.97 -21.04
C ARG A 220 0.02 -3.40 -20.10
N GLU A 221 0.01 -2.10 -19.86
CA GLU A 221 -0.95 -1.44 -18.97
C GLU A 221 -2.38 -1.53 -19.49
N SER A 222 -2.60 -1.47 -20.81
CA SER A 222 -3.91 -1.70 -21.41
C SER A 222 -4.43 -3.11 -21.13
N LEU A 223 -3.58 -4.14 -21.29
CA LEU A 223 -3.96 -5.52 -21.00
C LEU A 223 -4.16 -5.76 -19.50
N VAL A 224 -3.32 -5.18 -18.65
CA VAL A 224 -3.47 -5.22 -17.18
C VAL A 224 -4.82 -4.61 -16.78
N LEU A 225 -5.14 -3.41 -17.27
CA LEU A 225 -6.42 -2.75 -17.00
C LEU A 225 -7.59 -3.64 -17.43
N LYS A 226 -7.56 -4.16 -18.66
CA LYS A 226 -8.61 -5.06 -19.17
C LYS A 226 -8.84 -6.27 -18.26
N ARG A 227 -7.77 -6.97 -17.86
CA ARG A 227 -7.84 -8.16 -17.00
C ARG A 227 -8.30 -7.82 -15.59
N ARG A 228 -7.84 -6.70 -15.03
CA ARG A 228 -8.28 -6.23 -13.71
C ARG A 228 -9.76 -5.86 -13.70
N LEU A 229 -10.25 -5.19 -14.75
CA LEU A 229 -11.68 -4.90 -14.89
C LEU A 229 -12.53 -6.17 -15.05
N GLN A 230 -12.03 -7.18 -15.77
CA GLN A 230 -12.69 -8.49 -15.84
C GLN A 230 -12.76 -9.20 -14.50
N LEU A 231 -11.66 -9.17 -13.73
CA LEU A 231 -11.64 -9.73 -12.37
C LEU A 231 -12.59 -8.94 -11.47
N LEU A 232 -12.54 -7.61 -11.52
CA LEU A 232 -13.42 -6.72 -10.79
C LEU A 232 -14.89 -7.04 -11.08
N GLY A 233 -15.27 -7.27 -12.34
CA GLY A 233 -16.65 -7.64 -12.70
C GLY A 233 -17.14 -8.97 -12.13
N ARG A 234 -16.24 -9.84 -11.64
CA ARG A 234 -16.59 -11.15 -11.03
C ARG A 234 -16.58 -11.14 -9.50
N MET A 235 -15.97 -10.14 -8.89
CA MET A 235 -15.87 -10.01 -7.42
C MET A 235 -17.23 -9.64 -6.82
N LYS A 236 -17.44 -9.92 -5.54
CA LYS A 236 -18.61 -9.46 -4.78
C LYS A 236 -18.42 -8.03 -4.30
N ASP A 237 -19.51 -7.28 -4.07
CA ASP A 237 -19.42 -5.89 -3.62
C ASP A 237 -18.69 -5.76 -2.26
N ASP A 238 -18.93 -6.69 -1.34
CA ASP A 238 -18.22 -6.75 -0.05
C ASP A 238 -16.71 -6.89 -0.19
N GLU A 239 -16.26 -7.71 -1.14
CA GLU A 239 -14.84 -7.87 -1.44
C GLU A 239 -14.28 -6.55 -1.97
N VAL A 240 -14.94 -5.93 -2.95
CA VAL A 240 -14.47 -4.64 -3.48
C VAL A 240 -14.38 -3.57 -2.38
N MET A 241 -15.33 -3.55 -1.44
CA MET A 241 -15.28 -2.70 -0.25
C MET A 241 -14.09 -3.03 0.67
N ASP A 242 -13.77 -4.31 0.89
CA ASP A 242 -12.61 -4.75 1.66
C ASP A 242 -11.29 -4.21 1.12
N TYR A 243 -11.16 -4.18 -0.20
CA TYR A 243 -10.00 -3.59 -0.86
C TYR A 243 -9.93 -2.07 -0.68
N VAL A 244 -11.07 -1.36 -0.77
CA VAL A 244 -11.11 0.08 -0.51
C VAL A 244 -10.72 0.41 0.94
N TYR A 245 -11.17 -0.42 1.88
CA TYR A 245 -10.82 -0.32 3.30
C TYR A 245 -9.32 -0.46 3.53
N LEU A 246 -8.69 -1.45 2.90
CA LEU A 246 -7.23 -1.57 2.90
C LEU A 246 -6.56 -0.30 2.37
N TRP A 247 -7.03 0.26 1.24
CA TRP A 247 -6.43 1.47 0.67
C TRP A 247 -6.48 2.68 1.58
N ARG A 248 -7.60 2.86 2.29
CA ARG A 248 -7.74 3.93 3.27
C ARG A 248 -6.72 3.81 4.41
N LEU A 249 -6.42 2.58 4.83
CA LEU A 249 -5.38 2.29 5.84
C LEU A 249 -3.97 2.49 5.29
N LEU A 250 -3.70 2.04 4.05
CA LEU A 250 -2.39 2.15 3.41
C LEU A 250 -1.98 3.59 3.11
N LEU A 251 -2.94 4.50 2.88
CA LEU A 251 -2.66 5.92 2.68
C LEU A 251 -1.74 6.51 3.76
N TRP A 252 -1.98 6.10 5.00
CA TRP A 252 -1.24 6.60 6.16
C TRP A 252 0.18 6.06 6.26
N LEU A 253 0.48 4.96 5.55
CA LEU A 253 1.84 4.47 5.43
C LEU A 253 2.73 5.42 4.64
N PHE A 254 2.17 6.11 3.64
CA PHE A 254 2.96 6.93 2.71
C PHE A 254 3.18 8.37 3.16
N ARG A 255 2.40 8.88 4.12
CA ARG A 255 2.50 10.25 4.63
C ARG A 255 3.86 10.66 5.24
N PRO A 256 4.56 9.82 6.03
CA PRO A 256 5.81 10.23 6.68
C PRO A 256 7.03 10.25 5.75
N TYR A 257 6.88 9.94 4.46
CA TYR A 257 8.04 9.84 3.56
C TYR A 257 8.54 11.22 3.10
N ARG A 258 9.69 11.63 3.64
CA ARG A 258 10.59 12.58 2.99
C ARG A 258 11.42 11.87 1.92
N LYS A 259 11.97 12.63 0.97
CA LYS A 259 12.97 12.13 0.02
C LYS A 259 14.18 11.61 0.82
N PRO A 260 14.72 10.41 0.51
CA PRO A 260 15.98 9.96 1.10
C PRO A 260 17.06 11.01 0.84
N ASP A 261 17.92 11.24 1.82
CA ASP A 261 19.13 12.09 1.72
C ASP A 261 18.92 13.61 1.64
N THR A 262 17.71 14.14 1.87
CA THR A 262 17.50 15.61 2.00
C THR A 262 17.75 16.15 3.42
N SER A 263 18.49 15.43 4.26
CA SER A 263 18.88 15.92 5.59
C SER A 263 20.04 16.92 5.54
N ASP A 264 20.79 16.99 4.43
CA ASP A 264 21.85 17.99 4.23
C ASP A 264 21.50 18.91 3.05
N VAL A 265 21.17 20.15 3.40
CA VAL A 265 20.86 21.23 2.46
C VAL A 265 22.17 21.85 1.99
N ASP A 266 22.80 21.25 0.98
CA ASP A 266 23.74 21.99 0.12
C ASP A 266 23.00 22.43 -1.14
N ALA A 267 22.48 23.65 -1.07
CA ALA A 267 21.56 24.26 -2.03
C ALA A 267 22.29 24.93 -3.21
N THR A 268 23.08 24.18 -3.98
CA THR A 268 23.89 24.79 -5.07
C THR A 268 23.81 24.16 -6.45
N GLU A 269 23.01 23.12 -6.71
CA GLU A 269 22.96 22.53 -8.06
C GLU A 269 21.56 22.51 -8.71
N ASP A 270 21.55 23.09 -9.91
CA ASP A 270 20.59 23.15 -11.01
C ASP A 270 19.15 22.62 -10.80
N ASP A 271 18.24 23.51 -11.21
CA ASP A 271 16.78 23.57 -11.16
C ASP A 271 16.03 22.36 -11.79
N VAL A 272 16.31 21.13 -11.34
CA VAL A 272 15.49 19.96 -11.66
C VAL A 272 14.18 20.08 -10.88
N PRO A 273 13.00 20.09 -11.54
CA PRO A 273 11.72 20.18 -10.86
C PRO A 273 11.60 19.11 -9.78
N GLN A 274 11.56 19.53 -8.52
CA GLN A 274 11.43 18.60 -7.41
C GLN A 274 10.04 17.97 -7.46
N VAL A 275 9.99 16.63 -7.44
CA VAL A 275 8.73 15.88 -7.41
C VAL A 275 7.95 16.29 -6.16
N ASN A 276 6.73 16.81 -6.36
CA ASN A 276 5.85 17.16 -5.26
C ASN A 276 5.25 15.89 -4.64
N TRP A 277 6.00 15.24 -3.76
CA TRP A 277 5.60 13.98 -3.11
C TRP A 277 4.31 14.12 -2.30
N LYS A 278 4.08 15.30 -1.72
CA LYS A 278 2.83 15.63 -1.05
C LYS A 278 1.65 15.54 -2.01
N ALA A 279 1.80 16.02 -3.24
CA ALA A 279 0.78 15.91 -4.28
C ALA A 279 0.53 14.45 -4.70
N GLU A 280 1.58 13.63 -4.82
CA GLU A 280 1.42 12.19 -5.11
C GLU A 280 0.67 11.47 -3.98
N ILE A 281 1.04 11.70 -2.72
CA ILE A 281 0.32 11.12 -1.57
C ILE A 281 -1.14 11.61 -1.54
N SER A 282 -1.39 12.90 -1.79
CA SER A 282 -2.76 13.43 -1.91
C SER A 282 -3.51 12.83 -3.10
N GLY A 283 -2.83 12.43 -4.17
CA GLY A 283 -3.40 11.74 -5.32
C GLY A 283 -3.96 10.36 -4.98
N ILE A 284 -3.45 9.68 -3.93
CA ILE A 284 -3.98 8.38 -3.46
C ILE A 284 -5.46 8.53 -3.06
N LEU A 285 -5.79 9.58 -2.31
CA LEU A 285 -7.18 9.89 -1.89
C LEU A 285 -8.10 9.98 -3.09
N HIS A 286 -7.63 10.57 -4.19
CA HIS A 286 -8.41 10.78 -5.41
C HIS A 286 -8.36 9.60 -6.38
N GLY A 287 -7.49 8.61 -6.14
CA GLY A 287 -7.35 7.45 -7.04
C GLY A 287 -6.48 7.73 -8.26
N CYS A 288 -5.80 8.87 -8.30
CA CYS A 288 -4.99 9.30 -9.44
C CYS A 288 -3.48 9.36 -9.17
N SER A 289 -3.00 8.79 -8.05
CA SER A 289 -1.56 8.73 -7.79
C SER A 289 -0.90 7.58 -8.54
N TRP A 290 0.33 7.81 -8.99
CA TRP A 290 1.21 6.75 -9.46
C TRP A 290 1.53 5.72 -8.36
N LEU A 291 1.47 6.10 -7.07
CA LEU A 291 1.63 5.17 -5.95
C LEU A 291 0.57 4.07 -5.94
N ASN A 292 -0.64 4.35 -6.44
CA ASN A 292 -1.67 3.32 -6.61
C ASN A 292 -1.19 2.25 -7.61
N TRP A 293 -0.58 2.68 -8.71
CA TRP A 293 0.00 1.78 -9.70
C TRP A 293 1.13 0.97 -9.07
N PHE A 294 2.04 1.63 -8.34
CA PHE A 294 3.19 0.98 -7.71
C PHE A 294 2.78 -0.16 -6.78
N VAL A 295 1.88 0.11 -5.83
CA VAL A 295 1.43 -0.90 -4.84
C VAL A 295 0.79 -2.10 -5.53
N LEU A 296 -0.02 -1.86 -6.56
CA LEU A 296 -0.64 -2.90 -7.36
C LEU A 296 0.35 -3.64 -8.27
N HIS A 297 1.48 -3.03 -8.60
CA HIS A 297 2.53 -3.64 -9.42
C HIS A 297 3.49 -4.49 -8.59
N VAL A 298 3.81 -4.09 -7.36
CA VAL A 298 4.73 -4.84 -6.47
C VAL A 298 4.01 -5.84 -5.56
N GLY A 299 2.73 -5.62 -5.28
CA GLY A 299 1.90 -6.50 -4.46
C GLY A 299 2.20 -6.41 -2.96
N THR A 300 1.91 -7.49 -2.24
CA THR A 300 1.96 -7.52 -0.76
C THR A 300 3.35 -7.81 -0.21
N THR A 301 4.25 -8.36 -1.04
CA THR A 301 5.56 -8.85 -0.61
C THR A 301 6.44 -7.78 0.05
N PRO A 302 6.55 -6.54 -0.48
CA PRO A 302 7.38 -5.52 0.17
C PRO A 302 6.90 -5.14 1.59
N PHE A 303 5.58 -5.13 1.81
CA PHE A 303 5.00 -4.84 3.12
C PHE A 303 5.24 -5.97 4.12
N TRP A 304 5.11 -7.22 3.64
CA TRP A 304 5.47 -8.42 4.40
C TRP A 304 6.95 -8.41 4.81
N GLN A 305 7.84 -8.12 3.87
CA GLN A 305 9.27 -8.04 4.14
C GLN A 305 9.62 -6.91 5.10
N GLN A 306 9.00 -5.74 4.96
CA GLN A 306 9.30 -4.60 5.83
C GLN A 306 8.78 -4.79 7.25
N TRP A 307 7.58 -5.35 7.43
CA TRP A 307 6.95 -5.42 8.75
C TRP A 307 7.17 -6.73 9.49
N TRP A 308 7.64 -7.77 8.81
CA TRP A 308 7.79 -9.09 9.42
C TRP A 308 9.14 -9.75 9.21
N ALA A 309 9.65 -9.81 7.97
CA ALA A 309 10.83 -10.61 7.68
C ALA A 309 12.00 -10.19 8.57
N GLU A 310 12.39 -11.05 9.50
CA GLU A 310 13.46 -10.76 10.44
C GLU A 310 14.73 -10.37 9.67
N PRO A 311 15.49 -9.38 10.16
CA PRO A 311 16.81 -9.14 9.62
C PRO A 311 17.60 -10.44 9.74
N THR A 312 17.87 -11.10 8.61
CA THR A 312 18.80 -12.22 8.54
C THR A 312 20.06 -11.83 9.31
N ALA A 313 20.25 -12.45 10.49
CA ALA A 313 21.21 -12.04 11.51
C ALA A 313 22.69 -12.05 11.06
N ASN A 314 22.95 -12.44 9.81
CA ASN A 314 24.27 -12.57 9.22
C ASN A 314 24.78 -11.29 8.54
N GLU A 315 23.99 -10.22 8.44
CA GLU A 315 24.46 -8.93 7.92
C GLU A 315 24.78 -8.02 9.10
N GLY A 316 26.08 -7.71 9.29
CA GLY A 316 26.59 -6.91 10.41
C GLY A 316 25.80 -5.63 10.69
N THR A 317 25.87 -5.21 11.95
CA THR A 317 25.10 -4.15 12.64
C THR A 317 24.93 -2.80 11.92
N HIS A 318 25.64 -2.52 10.82
CA HIS A 318 25.52 -1.27 10.07
C HIS A 318 24.40 -1.23 9.01
N ASN A 319 23.73 -2.35 8.69
CA ASN A 319 22.67 -2.38 7.67
C ASN A 319 21.22 -2.32 8.20
N LEU A 320 21.00 -2.20 9.51
CA LEU A 320 19.64 -2.19 10.07
C LEU A 320 18.76 -1.06 9.49
N THR A 321 19.31 0.13 9.27
CA THR A 321 18.57 1.31 8.78
C THR A 321 18.01 1.13 7.36
N ILE A 322 18.62 0.26 6.54
CA ILE A 322 18.20 0.03 5.15
C ILE A 322 16.88 -0.75 5.09
N LYS A 323 16.65 -1.68 6.04
CA LYS A 323 15.42 -2.50 6.06
C LYS A 323 14.20 -1.75 6.59
N GLU A 324 14.37 -0.81 7.51
CA GLU A 324 13.27 -0.04 8.13
C GLU A 324 12.40 0.72 7.12
N ASN A 325 12.95 1.01 5.94
CA ASN A 325 12.30 1.80 4.89
C ASN A 325 12.27 1.08 3.53
N LEU A 326 12.20 -0.25 3.51
CA LEU A 326 12.20 -1.04 2.27
C LEU A 326 11.17 -0.54 1.23
N VAL A 327 9.90 -0.39 1.61
CA VAL A 327 8.83 0.07 0.71
C VAL A 327 9.15 1.46 0.16
N ARG A 328 9.59 2.39 1.02
CA ARG A 328 10.00 3.74 0.62
C ARG A 328 11.14 3.71 -0.39
N ASN A 329 12.19 2.96 -0.09
CA ASN A 329 13.38 2.88 -0.93
C ASN A 329 13.05 2.23 -2.27
N MET A 330 12.19 1.21 -2.28
CA MET A 330 11.67 0.61 -3.51
C MET A 330 10.87 1.62 -4.32
N VAL A 331 9.99 2.39 -3.71
CA VAL A 331 9.21 3.45 -4.37
C VAL A 331 10.14 4.44 -5.08
N TRP A 332 11.14 4.99 -4.37
CA TRP A 332 12.08 5.96 -4.95
C TRP A 332 12.96 5.36 -6.05
N THR A 333 13.48 4.16 -5.84
CA THR A 333 14.26 3.44 -6.84
C THR A 333 13.44 3.22 -8.11
N THR A 334 12.20 2.78 -7.93
CA THR A 334 11.26 2.48 -9.03
C THR A 334 10.83 3.74 -9.77
N TRP A 335 10.62 4.84 -9.04
CA TRP A 335 10.31 6.16 -9.61
C TRP A 335 11.47 6.68 -10.46
N ASN A 336 12.68 6.70 -9.91
CA ASN A 336 13.87 7.25 -10.58
C ASN A 336 14.31 6.43 -11.81
N GLN A 337 13.92 5.16 -11.89
CA GLN A 337 14.14 4.31 -13.06
C GLN A 337 13.13 4.56 -14.18
N ARG A 338 12.09 5.35 -13.95
CA ARG A 338 11.04 5.62 -14.94
C ARG A 338 11.21 6.96 -15.59
N SER A 339 10.80 7.00 -16.84
CA SER A 339 10.63 8.24 -17.57
C SER A 339 9.35 8.95 -17.10
N HIS A 340 9.29 10.28 -17.21
CA HIS A 340 8.11 11.05 -16.84
C HIS A 340 6.89 10.61 -17.65
N HIS A 341 7.06 10.33 -18.95
CA HIS A 341 6.00 9.80 -19.79
C HIS A 341 5.49 8.45 -19.26
N GLN A 342 6.39 7.54 -18.88
CA GLN A 342 6.00 6.25 -18.35
C GLN A 342 5.17 6.41 -17.06
N ILE A 343 5.59 7.28 -16.14
CA ILE A 343 4.86 7.57 -14.89
C ILE A 343 3.45 8.07 -15.21
N GLU A 344 3.34 9.03 -16.14
CA GLU A 344 2.06 9.60 -16.55
C GLU A 344 1.13 8.58 -17.22
N LEU A 345 1.69 7.70 -18.04
CA LEU A 345 0.98 6.61 -18.67
C LEU A 345 0.47 5.60 -17.63
N GLU A 346 1.34 5.14 -16.73
CA GLU A 346 1.00 4.24 -15.62
C GLU A 346 -0.09 4.86 -14.74
N ARG A 347 0.02 6.16 -14.45
CA ARG A 347 -0.95 6.97 -13.71
C ARG A 347 -2.31 7.05 -14.39
N GLU A 348 -2.35 7.22 -15.71
CA GLU A 348 -3.59 7.23 -16.49
C GLU A 348 -4.34 5.90 -16.38
N PHE A 349 -3.63 4.78 -16.61
CA PHE A 349 -4.24 3.46 -16.58
C PHE A 349 -4.72 3.08 -15.18
N ILE A 350 -3.96 3.40 -14.13
CA ILE A 350 -4.41 3.14 -12.77
C ILE A 350 -5.61 4.01 -12.38
N SER A 351 -5.65 5.28 -12.81
CA SER A 351 -6.79 6.16 -12.54
C SER A 351 -8.09 5.60 -13.12
N LYS A 352 -8.03 5.03 -14.33
CA LYS A 352 -9.19 4.36 -14.95
C LYS A 352 -9.65 3.13 -14.15
N PHE A 353 -8.71 2.34 -13.64
CA PHE A 353 -9.02 1.20 -12.79
C PHE A 353 -9.65 1.62 -11.46
N GLU A 354 -9.02 2.56 -10.75
CA GLU A 354 -9.50 3.09 -9.47
C GLU A 354 -10.86 3.77 -9.61
N PHE A 355 -11.11 4.50 -10.70
CA PHE A 355 -12.42 5.07 -10.99
C PHE A 355 -13.50 3.98 -11.10
N ALA A 356 -13.25 2.93 -11.90
CA ALA A 356 -14.20 1.83 -12.06
C ALA A 356 -14.44 1.08 -10.74
N LEU A 357 -13.38 0.84 -9.99
CA LEU A 357 -13.43 0.19 -8.68
C LEU A 357 -14.26 1.00 -7.68
N ARG A 358 -13.96 2.29 -7.53
CA ARG A 358 -14.63 3.16 -6.56
C ARG A 358 -16.06 3.50 -6.96
N LYS A 359 -16.35 3.60 -8.26
CA LYS A 359 -17.72 3.76 -8.77
C LYS A 359 -18.64 2.65 -8.26
N ARG A 360 -18.13 1.42 -8.18
CA ARG A 360 -18.86 0.25 -7.67
C ARG A 360 -19.13 0.30 -6.17
N CYS A 361 -18.32 1.02 -5.41
CA CYS A 361 -18.44 1.20 -3.96
C CYS A 361 -19.37 2.36 -3.55
N LEU A 362 -19.91 3.11 -4.51
CA LEU A 362 -20.80 4.23 -4.20
C LEU A 362 -22.17 3.72 -3.75
N SER A 363 -22.79 4.44 -2.81
CA SER A 363 -24.21 4.25 -2.53
C SER A 363 -25.04 4.58 -3.77
N VAL A 364 -26.24 4.00 -3.87
CA VAL A 364 -27.16 4.21 -5.01
C VAL A 364 -27.39 5.70 -5.28
N ASP A 365 -27.58 6.51 -4.25
CA ASP A 365 -27.75 7.97 -4.39
C ASP A 365 -26.52 8.68 -4.93
N ARG A 366 -25.32 8.30 -4.46
CA ARG A 366 -24.05 8.89 -4.92
C ARG A 366 -23.75 8.49 -6.36
N LEU A 367 -24.07 7.24 -6.72
CA LEU A 367 -23.93 6.73 -8.07
C LEU A 367 -24.86 7.46 -9.05
N LYS A 368 -26.14 7.64 -8.68
CA LYS A 368 -27.10 8.38 -9.49
C LYS A 368 -26.65 9.82 -9.75
N ARG A 369 -26.18 10.52 -8.72
CA ARG A 369 -25.62 11.88 -8.86
C ARG A 369 -24.41 11.89 -9.80
N LEU A 370 -23.49 10.94 -9.66
CA LEU A 370 -22.33 10.83 -10.55
C LEU A 370 -22.76 10.66 -12.02
N GLU A 371 -23.77 9.82 -12.27
CA GLU A 371 -24.28 9.57 -13.62
C GLU A 371 -25.01 10.77 -14.20
N GLU A 372 -25.77 11.51 -13.40
CA GLU A 372 -26.38 12.79 -13.78
C GLU A 372 -25.31 13.82 -14.18
N GLU A 373 -24.17 13.87 -13.48
CA GLU A 373 -23.09 14.79 -13.85
C GLU A 373 -22.37 14.41 -15.14
N ILE A 374 -22.17 13.12 -15.36
CA ILE A 374 -21.63 12.60 -16.63
C ILE A 374 -22.61 12.92 -17.77
N PHE A 375 -23.91 12.72 -17.54
CA PHE A 375 -24.96 13.03 -18.52
C PHE A 375 -25.02 14.52 -18.87
N ARG A 376 -24.75 15.41 -17.91
CA ARG A 376 -24.60 16.87 -18.12
C ARG A 376 -23.31 17.26 -18.86
N GLY A 377 -22.50 16.29 -19.28
CA GLY A 377 -21.26 16.52 -20.00
C GLY A 377 -20.06 16.87 -19.11
N ARG A 378 -20.18 16.76 -17.78
CA ARG A 378 -19.01 16.93 -16.91
C ARG A 378 -18.09 15.71 -17.03
N VAL A 379 -16.81 15.97 -17.27
CA VAL A 379 -15.79 14.91 -17.34
C VAL A 379 -15.30 14.60 -15.92
N VAL A 380 -15.87 13.56 -15.30
CA VAL A 380 -15.41 13.06 -13.99
C VAL A 380 -14.37 11.96 -14.22
N LYS A 381 -13.13 12.21 -13.80
CA LYS A 381 -12.01 11.27 -13.99
C LYS A 381 -11.69 10.43 -12.76
N THR A 382 -12.14 10.86 -11.59
CA THR A 382 -11.73 10.32 -10.28
C THR A 382 -12.88 10.34 -9.29
N ILE A 383 -12.80 9.48 -8.27
CA ILE A 383 -13.75 9.42 -7.14
C ILE A 383 -12.89 9.38 -5.87
N SER A 384 -13.09 10.33 -4.95
CA SER A 384 -12.34 10.36 -3.69
C SER A 384 -12.71 9.18 -2.79
N LEU A 385 -11.74 8.66 -2.01
CA LEU A 385 -11.99 7.71 -0.93
C LEU A 385 -12.93 8.28 0.14
N ASP A 386 -12.97 9.60 0.30
CA ASP A 386 -13.89 10.27 1.23
C ASP A 386 -15.37 10.15 0.78
N CYS A 387 -15.58 9.87 -0.51
CA CYS A 387 -16.90 9.59 -1.06
C CYS A 387 -17.37 8.15 -0.80
N ILE A 388 -16.59 7.33 -0.07
CA ILE A 388 -16.94 5.95 0.26
C ILE A 388 -17.15 5.85 1.78
N PRO A 389 -18.29 5.32 2.27
CA PRO A 389 -18.54 5.18 3.70
C PRO A 389 -17.45 4.37 4.39
N TRP A 390 -17.06 4.83 5.58
CA TRP A 390 -16.03 4.20 6.39
C TRP A 390 -16.47 4.14 7.83
N GLU A 391 -17.04 2.99 8.20
CA GLU A 391 -17.67 2.77 9.51
C GLU A 391 -16.66 2.72 10.65
N TYR A 392 -15.40 2.40 10.35
CA TYR A 392 -14.30 2.36 11.31
C TYR A 392 -13.95 3.75 11.88
N ASP A 393 -14.20 4.84 11.15
CA ASP A 393 -14.01 6.21 11.67
C ASP A 393 -15.15 6.67 12.57
N ARG A 394 -16.21 5.87 12.80
CA ARG A 394 -17.12 6.16 13.90
C ARG A 394 -16.27 6.09 15.16
N PRO A 395 -16.08 7.20 15.91
CA PRO A 395 -15.33 7.12 17.15
C PRO A 395 -15.86 5.94 17.97
N SER A 396 -14.96 5.04 18.35
CA SER A 396 -15.31 3.93 19.22
C SER A 396 -15.92 4.55 20.48
N ILE A 397 -17.21 4.32 20.71
CA ILE A 397 -17.80 4.50 22.04
C ILE A 397 -16.90 3.67 22.93
N ILE A 398 -16.14 4.34 23.79
CA ILE A 398 -15.17 3.67 24.65
C ILE A 398 -15.96 2.68 25.50
N ALA A 399 -15.84 1.38 25.23
CA ALA A 399 -16.50 0.33 26.00
C ALA A 399 -15.65 -0.01 27.24
N ARG A 400 -15.23 1.03 27.97
CA ARG A 400 -14.55 0.86 29.24
C ARG A 400 -15.61 0.87 30.35
N PRO A 401 -15.43 0.08 31.41
CA PRO A 401 -16.31 0.16 32.56
C PRO A 401 -16.30 1.59 33.14
N VAL A 402 -17.40 1.99 33.79
CA VAL A 402 -17.49 3.31 34.44
C VAL A 402 -16.39 3.44 35.50
N GLU A 403 -15.93 2.32 36.07
CA GLU A 403 -14.83 2.28 37.02
C GLU A 403 -13.50 2.80 36.46
N ASP A 404 -13.20 2.58 35.18
CA ASP A 404 -11.96 3.07 34.53
C ASP A 404 -12.06 4.58 34.20
N PHE A 405 -13.28 5.06 33.95
CA PHE A 405 -13.56 6.45 33.57
C PHE A 405 -14.88 6.93 34.19
N PRO A 406 -14.90 7.31 35.48
CA PRO A 406 -16.14 7.60 36.23
C PRO A 406 -16.94 8.80 35.69
N TRP A 407 -16.30 9.62 34.86
CA TRP A 407 -16.90 10.76 34.18
C TRP A 407 -17.53 10.40 32.80
N HIS A 408 -17.43 9.15 32.36
CA HIS A 408 -18.03 8.62 31.12
C HIS A 408 -19.21 7.70 31.43
N ARG A 409 -20.26 7.75 30.59
CA ARG A 409 -21.35 6.75 30.60
C ARG A 409 -21.27 5.86 29.35
N PRO A 410 -21.51 4.55 29.46
CA PRO A 410 -21.64 3.67 28.30
C PRO A 410 -22.59 4.27 27.25
N GLY A 411 -22.13 4.39 26.00
CA GLY A 411 -22.88 5.04 24.92
C GLY A 411 -22.51 6.50 24.63
N GLN A 412 -21.66 7.15 25.44
CA GLN A 412 -21.19 8.52 25.18
C GLN A 412 -19.95 8.59 24.29
N TRP A 413 -19.92 9.62 23.44
CA TRP A 413 -18.76 9.97 22.62
C TRP A 413 -17.70 10.66 23.47
N VAL A 414 -16.47 10.13 23.44
CA VAL A 414 -15.32 10.71 24.14
C VAL A 414 -14.15 10.80 23.17
N TRP A 415 -13.48 11.95 23.15
CA TRP A 415 -12.19 12.13 22.48
C TRP A 415 -11.27 13.00 23.33
N LEU A 416 -9.95 12.77 23.26
CA LEU A 416 -8.97 13.65 23.91
C LEU A 416 -8.49 14.70 22.89
N THR A 417 -8.39 15.93 23.35
CA THR A 417 -7.72 17.01 22.62
C THR A 417 -6.59 17.53 23.49
N ARG A 418 -5.34 17.24 23.11
CA ARG A 418 -4.14 17.49 23.93
C ARG A 418 -4.23 16.73 25.26
N ASP A 419 -4.53 17.43 26.36
CA ASP A 419 -4.59 16.91 27.73
C ASP A 419 -6.02 16.99 28.31
N VAL A 420 -7.02 17.13 27.42
CA VAL A 420 -8.38 17.45 27.80
C VAL A 420 -9.35 16.44 27.20
N TRP A 421 -10.07 15.74 28.06
CA TRP A 421 -11.11 14.78 27.70
C TRP A 421 -12.37 15.55 27.32
N VAL A 422 -12.86 15.36 26.10
CA VAL A 422 -14.07 16.00 25.63
C VAL A 422 -15.16 14.94 25.52
N VAL A 423 -16.26 15.17 26.25
CA VAL A 423 -17.44 14.30 26.23
C VAL A 423 -18.56 15.04 25.49
N ASN A 424 -19.10 14.45 24.43
CA ASN A 424 -20.26 15.03 23.76
C ASN A 424 -21.52 14.67 24.53
N LYS A 425 -22.13 15.66 25.19
CA LYS A 425 -23.49 15.48 25.70
C LYS A 425 -24.43 15.70 24.52
N THR A 426 -25.34 14.75 24.29
CA THR A 426 -26.45 14.90 23.34
C THR A 426 -27.08 16.29 23.48
N GLN A 427 -27.25 16.99 22.35
CA GLN A 427 -27.69 18.40 22.19
C GLN A 427 -26.60 19.49 22.24
N GLY A 428 -25.60 19.39 21.36
CA GLY A 428 -24.84 20.56 20.87
C GLY A 428 -23.92 21.27 21.88
N ARG A 429 -23.73 20.71 23.08
CA ARG A 429 -22.77 21.20 24.07
C ARG A 429 -21.75 20.11 24.39
N SER A 430 -20.54 20.31 23.92
CA SER A 430 -19.37 19.52 24.30
C SER A 430 -18.97 19.90 25.73
N LEU A 431 -18.85 18.91 26.61
CA LEU A 431 -18.26 19.12 27.93
C LEU A 431 -16.76 18.91 27.81
N VAL A 432 -16.00 19.92 28.23
CA VAL A 432 -14.54 19.90 28.26
C VAL A 432 -14.14 19.49 29.68
N VAL A 433 -13.58 18.29 29.84
CA VAL A 433 -13.03 17.77 31.10
C VAL A 433 -11.51 17.91 31.02
N VAL A 434 -10.98 18.94 31.67
CA VAL A 434 -9.53 19.18 31.76
C VAL A 434 -8.93 18.18 32.74
N GLN A 435 -7.88 17.47 32.33
CA GLN A 435 -7.10 16.63 33.24
C GLN A 435 -6.24 17.55 34.11
N GLY A 436 -6.64 17.78 35.37
CA GLY A 436 -5.81 18.42 36.38
C GLY A 436 -6.55 19.40 37.29
N ASP A 437 -7.12 18.88 38.38
CA ASP A 437 -6.75 19.37 39.71
C ASP A 437 -6.87 18.18 40.67
N VAL A 438 -5.79 17.42 40.79
CA VAL A 438 -5.66 16.37 41.81
C VAL A 438 -4.38 16.65 42.56
N THR A 439 -4.51 17.46 43.60
CA THR A 439 -3.61 17.42 44.75
C THR A 439 -3.78 16.06 45.44
N SER A 440 -2.91 15.11 45.12
CA SER A 440 -2.64 13.99 46.03
C SER A 440 -1.23 13.47 45.76
N ASP A 441 -0.31 13.92 46.60
CA ASP A 441 0.86 13.15 46.98
C ASP A 441 0.35 11.84 47.59
N ASP A 442 0.40 10.73 46.85
CA ASP A 442 0.75 9.46 47.47
C ASP A 442 1.17 8.41 46.44
N GLU A 443 2.16 7.65 46.87
CA GLU A 443 3.04 6.80 46.09
C GLU A 443 2.37 5.50 45.61
N SER A 444 2.55 5.15 44.33
CA SER A 444 2.95 3.80 43.87
C SER A 444 2.88 3.70 42.34
N GLU A 445 3.91 4.21 41.67
CA GLU A 445 4.11 4.07 40.21
C GLU A 445 4.44 2.63 39.74
N ASP A 446 4.57 1.68 40.66
CA ASP A 446 5.17 0.37 40.39
C ASP A 446 4.18 -0.74 39.92
N TYR A 447 2.88 -0.44 39.79
CA TYR A 447 1.86 -1.47 39.50
C TYR A 447 1.23 -1.42 38.10
N ILE A 448 1.48 -0.39 37.30
CA ILE A 448 0.94 -0.29 35.93
C ILE A 448 1.91 -0.85 34.86
N GLU A 449 3.17 -1.13 35.23
CA GLU A 449 4.21 -1.58 34.29
C GLU A 449 4.20 -3.08 33.95
N LYS A 450 3.20 -3.86 34.42
CA LYS A 450 3.10 -5.32 34.19
C LYS A 450 1.87 -5.79 33.42
N LEU A 451 1.24 -4.93 32.63
CA LEU A 451 0.48 -5.41 31.48
C LEU A 451 1.49 -5.84 30.42
N ALA A 452 1.76 -7.15 30.40
CA ALA A 452 2.69 -7.81 29.50
C ALA A 452 2.59 -7.21 28.09
N LYS A 453 3.61 -6.47 27.71
CA LYS A 453 3.76 -5.92 26.37
C LYS A 453 3.81 -7.12 25.42
N GLY A 454 2.83 -7.21 24.54
CA GLY A 454 2.70 -8.42 23.75
C GLY A 454 3.55 -8.42 22.48
N PRO A 455 3.30 -9.42 21.63
CA PRO A 455 4.30 -9.99 20.73
C PRO A 455 4.74 -9.10 19.56
N LEU A 456 3.99 -8.05 19.24
CA LEU A 456 4.31 -7.12 18.17
C LEU A 456 5.16 -5.93 18.61
N GLU A 457 5.53 -5.83 19.91
CA GLU A 457 6.51 -4.86 20.41
C GLU A 457 7.87 -4.97 19.69
N ARG A 458 8.21 -6.18 19.23
CA ARG A 458 9.47 -6.47 18.51
C ARG A 458 9.45 -6.10 17.03
N VAL A 459 8.29 -5.71 16.49
CA VAL A 459 8.21 -5.19 15.12
C VAL A 459 8.82 -3.79 15.15
N PRO A 460 9.92 -3.50 14.42
CA PRO A 460 10.59 -2.22 14.48
C PRO A 460 9.58 -1.08 14.33
N TYR A 461 9.49 -0.27 15.37
CA TYR A 461 8.60 0.87 15.45
C TYR A 461 8.85 1.79 14.26
N LEU A 462 7.77 2.28 13.65
CA LEU A 462 7.90 3.41 12.74
C LEU A 462 8.38 4.59 13.58
N VAL A 463 9.65 4.93 13.41
CA VAL A 463 10.23 6.21 13.78
C VAL A 463 9.31 7.29 13.20
N TYR A 464 8.55 7.96 14.06
CA TYR A 464 8.16 9.32 13.75
C TYR A 464 9.46 10.08 13.56
N LEU A 465 9.67 10.64 12.37
CA LEU A 465 10.70 11.66 12.21
C LEU A 465 10.46 12.68 13.32
N GLY A 466 11.51 12.93 14.11
CA GLY A 466 11.44 13.58 15.41
C GLY A 466 10.63 14.87 15.43
N VAL A 467 10.22 15.18 16.67
CA VAL A 467 9.34 16.28 17.12
C VAL A 467 9.65 17.63 16.45
N ASP A 468 10.89 17.86 16.03
CA ASP A 468 11.36 19.13 15.46
C ASP A 468 10.88 19.42 14.03
N THR A 469 10.12 18.52 13.39
CA THR A 469 9.80 18.63 11.96
C THR A 469 8.32 18.74 11.61
N GLY A 470 7.41 18.63 12.58
CA GLY A 470 5.97 18.75 12.35
C GLY A 470 5.52 20.19 12.04
N GLU A 471 6.10 21.17 12.73
CA GLU A 471 5.70 22.59 12.60
C GLU A 471 6.04 23.20 11.24
N ASN A 472 7.11 22.71 10.58
CA ASN A 472 7.54 23.22 9.28
C ASN A 472 6.78 22.62 8.08
N VAL A 473 6.05 21.50 8.26
CA VAL A 473 5.31 20.82 7.17
C VAL A 473 3.86 21.32 7.05
N TRP A 474 3.31 21.84 8.16
CA TRP A 474 1.96 22.36 8.26
C TRP A 474 1.96 23.86 8.54
N GLY A 475 2.82 24.59 7.81
CA GLY A 475 3.01 26.03 7.94
C GLY A 475 1.75 26.71 8.42
N ALA A 476 1.84 27.33 9.60
CA ALA A 476 0.76 28.03 10.24
C ALA A 476 0.21 29.07 9.26
N THR A 477 -0.84 28.73 8.54
CA THR A 477 -1.73 29.73 7.96
C THR A 477 -2.60 30.22 9.09
N SER A 478 -2.04 31.13 9.89
CA SER A 478 -2.80 32.15 10.58
C SER A 478 -3.43 33.04 9.50
N GLY A 479 -4.51 32.56 8.90
CA GLY A 479 -5.28 33.27 7.87
C GLY A 479 -6.71 33.44 8.34
N ASN A 480 -7.05 34.67 8.71
CA ASN A 480 -8.37 35.10 9.16
C ASN A 480 -9.49 34.72 8.18
N GLY A 481 -10.69 34.59 8.76
CA GLY A 481 -11.87 33.99 8.14
C GLY A 481 -12.35 34.63 6.84
N ALA A 482 -13.01 33.81 6.04
CA ALA A 482 -13.99 34.24 5.06
C ALA A 482 -15.29 33.48 5.34
N GLN A 483 -16.30 34.22 5.78
CA GLN A 483 -17.70 33.80 5.84
C GLN A 483 -18.17 33.41 4.44
N LEU A 484 -18.84 32.27 4.33
CA LEU A 484 -19.75 31.98 3.21
C LEU A 484 -21.16 32.24 3.71
N THR A 485 -21.71 33.38 3.34
CA THR A 485 -23.15 33.62 3.27
C THR A 485 -23.73 32.89 2.05
N LEU A 486 -24.96 32.42 2.22
CA LEU A 486 -25.79 31.63 1.29
C LEU A 486 -25.78 32.09 -0.17
#